data_AF-A0A6A4AUU1-F1
#
_entry.id   AF-A0A6A4AUU1-F1
#
_cell.length_a   1.000
_cell.length_b   1.000
_cell.length_c   1.000
_cell.angle_alpha   90.00
_cell.angle_beta   90.00
_cell.angle_gamma   90.00
#
_symmetry.space_group_name_H-M   'P 1'
#
loop_
_entity.id
_entity.type
_entity.pdbx_description
1 polymer ?
#
loop_
_entity_poly.entity_id
_entity_poly.type
_entity_poly.pdbx_seq_one_letter_code
_entity_poly.pdbx_strand_id
1 'polypeptide(L)'
;MPKANLSDMERRAIVDELLKLSNNGELPRGAYSRVGAHVARDPTTVSTIWKRYAAAVEAGVPGGEWSSRIKRNSGRKRKDREEVRAKWATVPVEERAV
;
A
#
# COMPACT_ATOMS: atom_id res chain seq x y z
N MET A 1 3.27 0.73 17.55
CA MET A 1 3.29 -0.28 16.46
C MET A 1 2.85 0.37 15.16
N PRO A 2 3.58 0.23 14.04
CA PRO A 2 3.09 0.70 12.74
C PRO A 2 1.83 -0.09 12.37
N LYS A 3 0.78 0.61 11.91
CA LYS A 3 -0.44 -0.05 11.42
C LYS A 3 -0.10 -0.86 10.17
N ALA A 4 -0.58 -2.10 10.10
CA ALA A 4 -0.41 -2.95 8.93
C ALA A 4 -0.98 -2.27 7.66
N ASN A 5 -0.42 -2.63 6.50
CA ASN A 5 -0.91 -2.17 5.20
C ASN A 5 -2.32 -2.74 4.94
N LEU A 6 -3.14 -1.96 4.25
CA LEU A 6 -4.47 -2.41 3.78
C LEU A 6 -4.30 -3.51 2.72
N SER A 7 -5.02 -4.61 2.91
CA SER A 7 -5.25 -5.66 1.93
C SER A 7 -6.06 -5.15 0.73
N ASP A 8 -6.03 -5.89 -0.37
CA ASP A 8 -6.79 -5.51 -1.57
C ASP A 8 -8.31 -5.60 -1.34
N MET A 9 -8.77 -6.49 -0.44
CA MET A 9 -10.18 -6.58 -0.05
C MET A 9 -10.62 -5.35 0.76
N GLU A 10 -9.80 -4.89 1.72
CA GLU A 10 -10.10 -3.66 2.47
C GLU A 10 -10.08 -2.43 1.56
N ARG A 11 -9.14 -2.37 0.61
CA ARG A 11 -9.10 -1.30 -0.41
C ARG A 11 -10.34 -1.30 -1.29
N ARG A 12 -10.83 -2.48 -1.68
CA ARG A 12 -12.09 -2.64 -2.42
C ARG A 12 -13.27 -2.14 -1.61
N ALA A 13 -13.39 -2.56 -0.35
CA ALA A 13 -14.47 -2.12 0.54
C ALA A 13 -14.49 -0.59 0.71
N ILE A 14 -13.32 0.05 0.81
CA ILE A 14 -13.22 1.53 0.84
C ILE A 14 -13.82 2.15 -0.44
N VAL A 15 -13.49 1.61 -1.61
CA VAL A 15 -14.03 2.10 -2.89
C VAL A 15 -15.54 1.88 -2.95
N ASP A 16 -16.02 0.71 -2.57
CA ASP A 16 -17.46 0.37 -2.57
C ASP A 16 -18.24 1.32 -1.64
N GLU A 17 -17.71 1.63 -0.45
CA GLU A 17 -18.32 2.60 0.47
C GLU A 17 -18.34 4.03 -0.09
N LEU A 18 -17.28 4.43 -0.79
CA LEU A 18 -17.26 5.75 -1.45
C LEU A 18 -18.20 5.79 -2.66
N LEU A 19 -18.33 4.70 -3.42
CA LEU A 19 -19.29 4.61 -4.53
C LEU A 19 -20.73 4.76 -4.05
N LYS A 20 -21.09 4.18 -2.89
CA LYS A 20 -22.41 4.38 -2.27
C LYS A 20 -22.70 5.83 -1.90
N LEU A 21 -21.65 6.62 -1.63
CA LEU A 21 -21.76 8.04 -1.29
C LEU A 21 -21.64 8.97 -2.49
N SER A 22 -21.09 8.45 -3.59
CA SER A 22 -20.81 9.21 -4.80
C SER A 22 -22.11 9.51 -5.55
N ASN A 23 -22.26 10.76 -5.96
CA ASN A 23 -23.31 11.17 -6.89
C ASN A 23 -22.64 11.67 -8.16
N ASN A 24 -22.82 10.96 -9.28
CA ASN A 24 -22.18 11.26 -10.56
C ASN A 24 -20.65 11.42 -10.49
N GLY A 25 -19.97 10.66 -9.62
CA GLY A 25 -18.52 10.74 -9.44
C GLY A 25 -18.06 11.76 -8.41
N GLU A 26 -18.96 12.61 -7.91
CA GLU A 26 -18.67 13.57 -6.86
C GLU A 26 -18.98 13.01 -5.47
N LEU A 27 -18.06 13.23 -4.54
CA LEU A 27 -18.21 12.81 -3.16
C LEU A 27 -18.64 13.98 -2.27
N PRO A 28 -19.55 13.75 -1.30
CA PRO A 28 -19.95 14.78 -0.35
C PRO A 28 -18.77 15.22 0.52
N ARG A 29 -18.83 16.47 1.00
CA ARG A 29 -17.81 17.00 1.90
C ARG A 29 -17.65 16.10 3.12
N GLY A 30 -16.42 15.71 3.42
CA GLY A 30 -16.10 14.85 4.55
C GLY A 30 -16.27 13.35 4.29
N ALA A 31 -16.62 12.91 3.08
CA ALA A 31 -16.72 11.48 2.74
C ALA A 31 -15.45 10.69 3.10
N TYR A 32 -14.27 11.23 2.77
CA TYR A 32 -12.99 10.59 3.11
C TYR A 32 -12.77 10.45 4.61
N SER A 33 -13.16 11.46 5.39
CA SER A 33 -13.03 11.42 6.85
C SER A 33 -14.01 10.42 7.47
N ARG A 34 -15.25 10.36 6.95
CA ARG A 34 -16.26 9.40 7.40
C ARG A 34 -15.82 7.97 7.13
N VAL A 35 -15.45 7.66 5.89
CA VAL A 35 -14.97 6.32 5.51
C VAL A 35 -13.67 5.98 6.23
N GLY A 36 -12.74 6.93 6.34
CA GLY A 36 -11.48 6.77 7.06
C GLY A 36 -11.68 6.41 8.54
N ALA A 37 -12.64 7.05 9.22
CA ALA A 37 -12.99 6.72 10.60
C ALA A 37 -13.47 5.26 10.72
N HIS A 38 -14.33 4.79 9.81
CA HIS A 38 -14.83 3.41 9.84
C HIS A 38 -13.73 2.35 9.63
N VAL A 39 -12.74 2.62 8.79
CA VAL A 39 -11.62 1.69 8.53
C VAL A 39 -10.37 1.98 9.38
N ALA A 40 -10.48 2.91 10.34
CA ALA A 40 -9.37 3.40 11.18
C ALA A 40 -8.14 3.87 10.37
N ARG A 41 -8.37 4.52 9.22
CA ARG A 41 -7.35 5.07 8.33
C ARG A 41 -7.46 6.58 8.18
N ASP A 42 -6.30 7.15 7.89
CA ASP A 42 -6.19 8.57 7.61
C ASP A 42 -6.99 8.93 6.34
N PRO A 43 -7.74 10.05 6.32
CA PRO A 43 -8.53 10.47 5.17
C PRO A 43 -7.72 10.61 3.89
N THR A 44 -6.43 10.94 4.00
CA THR A 44 -5.50 11.06 2.87
C THR A 44 -5.21 9.70 2.22
N THR A 45 -5.18 8.63 3.03
CA THR A 45 -5.06 7.25 2.52
C THR A 45 -6.29 6.88 1.70
N VAL A 46 -7.48 7.17 2.23
CA VAL A 46 -8.76 6.93 1.57
C VAL A 46 -8.86 7.74 0.26
N SER A 47 -8.51 9.03 0.30
CA SER A 47 -8.48 9.90 -0.88
C SER A 47 -7.54 9.38 -1.97
N THR A 48 -6.37 8.86 -1.59
CA THR A 48 -5.40 8.29 -2.54
C THR A 48 -5.97 7.05 -3.25
N ILE A 49 -6.67 6.18 -2.52
CA ILE A 49 -7.33 5.00 -3.10
C ILE A 49 -8.42 5.45 -4.08
N TRP A 50 -9.26 6.41 -3.68
CA TRP A 50 -10.34 6.93 -4.53
C TRP A 50 -9.83 7.57 -5.82
N LYS A 51 -8.86 8.49 -5.72
CA LYS A 51 -8.30 9.19 -6.88
C LYS A 51 -7.73 8.22 -7.91
N ARG A 52 -7.13 7.13 -7.42
CA ARG A 52 -6.59 6.09 -8.28
C ARG A 52 -7.68 5.29 -8.97
N TYR A 53 -8.71 4.91 -8.22
CA TYR A 53 -9.89 4.26 -8.79
C TYR A 53 -10.53 5.14 -9.87
N ALA A 54 -10.80 6.40 -9.56
CA ALA A 54 -11.39 7.36 -10.49
C ALA A 54 -10.53 7.55 -11.74
N ALA A 55 -9.22 7.74 -11.58
CA ALA A 55 -8.30 7.86 -12.73
C ALA A 55 -8.29 6.61 -13.63
N ALA A 56 -8.44 5.42 -13.06
CA ALA A 56 -8.53 4.19 -13.84
C ALA A 56 -9.88 4.07 -14.59
N VAL A 57 -10.97 4.51 -13.96
CA VAL A 57 -12.30 4.59 -14.60
C VAL A 57 -12.27 5.58 -15.77
N GLU A 58 -11.68 6.77 -15.59
CA GLU A 58 -11.49 7.76 -16.66
C GLU A 58 -10.64 7.23 -17.81
N ALA A 59 -9.65 6.36 -17.52
CA ALA A 59 -8.84 5.68 -18.53
C ALA A 59 -9.57 4.51 -19.22
N GLY A 60 -10.85 4.27 -18.90
CA GLY A 60 -11.67 3.21 -19.49
C GLY A 60 -11.43 1.82 -18.92
N VAL A 61 -10.76 1.69 -17.77
CA VAL A 61 -10.55 0.39 -17.10
C VAL A 61 -11.87 -0.05 -16.45
N PRO A 62 -12.51 -1.15 -16.91
CA PRO A 62 -13.78 -1.60 -16.35
C PRO A 62 -13.63 -1.94 -14.87
N GLY A 63 -14.42 -1.28 -14.02
CA GLY A 63 -14.36 -1.45 -12.56
C GLY A 63 -13.21 -0.72 -11.86
N GLY A 64 -12.36 0.03 -12.59
CA GLY A 64 -11.27 0.82 -12.01
C GLY A 64 -10.15 -0.02 -11.37
N GLU A 65 -9.25 0.65 -10.64
CA GLU A 65 -8.06 0.05 -10.02
C GLU A 65 -7.92 0.46 -8.56
N TRP A 66 -7.94 -0.51 -7.65
CA TRP A 66 -7.84 -0.29 -6.19
C TRP A 66 -6.71 -1.08 -5.53
N SER A 67 -6.03 -1.97 -6.26
CA SER A 67 -5.05 -2.90 -5.69
C SER A 67 -3.83 -2.19 -5.13
N SER A 68 -3.22 -2.80 -4.12
CA SER A 68 -1.96 -2.34 -3.55
C SER A 68 -0.81 -2.49 -4.55
N ARG A 69 -0.02 -1.42 -4.72
CA ARG A 69 1.28 -1.50 -5.40
C ARG A 69 2.35 -2.17 -4.54
N ILE A 70 2.16 -2.13 -3.22
CA ILE A 70 3.05 -2.76 -2.25
C ILE A 70 2.71 -4.24 -2.27
N LYS A 71 3.22 -4.92 -3.30
CA LYS A 71 3.12 -6.37 -3.44
C LYS A 71 4.10 -7.03 -2.48
N ARG A 72 3.73 -8.22 -2.00
CA ARG A 72 4.42 -9.05 -1.00
C ARG A 72 5.86 -8.61 -0.65
N ASN A 73 6.88 -9.22 -1.24
CA ASN A 73 8.28 -9.05 -0.88
C ASN A 73 8.83 -7.70 -1.38
N SER A 74 8.19 -6.60 -1.02
CA SER A 74 8.59 -5.23 -1.33
C SER A 74 9.51 -4.66 -0.24
N GLY A 75 10.23 -3.59 -0.57
CA GLY A 75 11.16 -2.94 0.34
C GLY A 75 12.51 -3.65 0.51
N ARG A 76 13.42 -2.99 1.23
CA ARG A 76 14.79 -3.43 1.45
C ARG A 76 14.81 -4.77 2.18
N LYS A 77 15.40 -5.79 1.54
CA LYS A 77 15.61 -7.09 2.17
C LYS A 77 16.64 -6.97 3.28
N ARG A 78 16.42 -7.69 4.37
CA ARG A 78 17.48 -7.89 5.36
C ARG A 78 18.57 -8.72 4.69
N LYS A 79 19.83 -8.30 4.88
CA LYS A 79 20.97 -9.14 4.51
C LYS A 79 20.94 -10.37 5.41
N ASP A 80 21.13 -11.54 4.83
CA ASP A 80 21.40 -12.75 5.59
C ASP A 80 22.76 -12.58 6.29
N ARG A 81 22.74 -12.52 7.63
CA ARG A 81 23.96 -12.34 8.41
C ARG A 81 24.80 -13.61 8.46
N GLU A 82 24.19 -14.78 8.30
CA GLU A 82 24.90 -16.06 8.28
C GLU A 82 25.66 -16.21 6.97
N GLU A 83 25.02 -15.91 5.84
CA GLU A 83 25.69 -15.88 4.54
C GLU A 83 26.85 -14.88 4.52
N VAL A 84 26.64 -13.68 5.09
CA VAL A 84 27.71 -12.68 5.23
C VAL A 84 28.83 -13.20 6.12
N ARG A 85 28.52 -13.86 7.25
CA ARG A 85 29.52 -14.42 8.16
C ARG A 85 30.29 -15.57 7.51
N ALA A 86 29.63 -16.43 6.74
CA ALA A 86 30.28 -17.52 6.00
C ALA A 86 31.27 -16.98 4.97
N LYS A 87 30.88 -15.94 4.20
CA LYS A 87 31.78 -15.26 3.25
C LYS A 87 32.97 -14.60 3.96
N TRP A 88 32.74 -14.00 5.13
CA TRP A 88 33.83 -13.46 5.94
C TRP A 88 34.77 -14.55 6.46
N ALA A 89 34.24 -15.72 6.83
CA ALA A 89 35.03 -16.85 7.32
C ALA A 89 35.94 -17.45 6.25
N THR A 90 35.54 -17.42 4.98
CA THR A 90 36.33 -17.93 3.84
C THR A 90 37.50 -17.02 3.45
N VAL A 91 37.52 -15.75 3.86
CA VAL A 91 38.64 -14.85 3.60
C VAL A 91 39.78 -15.18 4.57
N PRO A 92 41.02 -15.45 4.10
CA PRO A 92 42.19 -15.61 4.96
C PRO A 92 42.37 -14.43 5.89
N VAL A 93 42.81 -14.68 7.13
CA VAL A 93 42.85 -13.63 8.17
C VAL A 93 43.78 -12.48 7.78
N GLU A 94 44.80 -12.79 6.99
CA GLU A 94 45.82 -11.88 6.46
C GLU A 94 45.25 -10.89 5.45
N GLU A 95 44.14 -11.22 4.79
CA GLU A 95 43.46 -10.39 3.77
C GLU A 95 42.27 -9.60 4.35
N ARG A 96 41.91 -9.84 5.62
CA ARG A 96 40.84 -9.11 6.31
C ARG A 96 41.34 -7.74 6.77
N ALA A 97 41.51 -6.80 5.84
CA ALA A 97 41.78 -5.41 6.20
C ALA A 97 40.53 -4.75 6.81
N VAL A 98 40.74 -3.96 7.87
CA VAL A 98 39.72 -3.19 8.63
C VAL A 98 39.23 -1.98 7.83
#